data_AF-A0A5N5T7U4-F1
#
_entry.id   AF-A0A5N5T7U4-F1
#
_cell.length_a   1.000
_cell.length_b   1.000
_cell.length_c   1.000
_cell.angle_alpha   90.00
_cell.angle_beta   90.00
_cell.angle_gamma   90.00
#
_symmetry.space_group_name_H-M   'P 1'
#
loop_
_entity.id
_entity.type
_entity.pdbx_description
1 polymer ?
#
loop_
_entity_poly.entity_id
_entity_poly.type
_entity_poly.pdbx_seq_one_letter_code
_entity_poly.pdbx_strand_id
1 'polypeptide(L)'
;MFGLIVSGRLVQTDFSQVGETQFVVTLPEADSIKHIVIFLTGVQPFPDGFGGAVYFSWPDENTSLSWHLLGNISNEKPSAIFKISGLKTDASSFSQGLFLKQQSVAHHAQVGISVEPLQQIIGLTPVTNSEPSSLPSFVEFSKFVCENVYNYASGFAQTPNQIVPVPNENYLPLSILTRWYEYFTRKLEQNPNFWKK
;
A
#
# COMPACT_ATOMS: atom_id res chain seq x y z
N MET A 1 -19.40 17.44 5.12
CA MET A 1 -19.19 16.91 3.74
C MET A 1 -18.44 15.58 3.78
N PHE A 2 -17.25 15.54 4.40
CA PHE A 2 -16.39 14.35 4.45
C PHE A 2 -16.55 13.54 5.73
N GLY A 3 -16.27 12.25 5.64
CA GLY A 3 -16.12 11.32 6.75
C GLY A 3 -14.82 10.53 6.63
N LEU A 4 -14.26 10.15 7.78
CA LEU A 4 -13.05 9.37 7.90
C LEU A 4 -13.26 8.17 8.82
N ILE A 5 -12.79 7.00 8.41
CA ILE A 5 -12.72 5.80 9.27
C ILE A 5 -11.28 5.38 9.41
N VAL A 6 -10.83 5.26 10.65
CA VAL A 6 -9.62 4.52 11.00
C VAL A 6 -10.04 3.10 11.36
N SER A 7 -9.36 2.09 10.82
CA SER A 7 -9.64 0.69 11.17
C SER A 7 -9.59 0.49 12.69
N GLY A 8 -10.70 0.01 13.28
CA GLY A 8 -10.83 -0.21 14.72
C GLY A 8 -11.24 1.02 15.55
N ARG A 9 -11.57 2.17 14.94
CA ARG A 9 -12.04 3.37 15.64
C ARG A 9 -13.40 3.83 15.14
N LEU A 10 -14.02 4.73 15.91
CA LEU A 10 -15.25 5.40 15.50
C LEU A 10 -15.02 6.31 14.29
N VAL A 11 -16.10 6.50 13.51
CA VAL A 11 -16.15 7.45 12.39
C VAL A 11 -15.85 8.86 12.90
N GLN A 12 -15.02 9.60 12.17
CA GLN A 12 -14.73 11.01 12.37
C GLN A 12 -15.35 11.84 11.24
N THR A 13 -16.01 12.93 11.60
CA THR A 13 -16.65 13.87 10.65
C THR A 13 -16.32 15.33 10.98
N ASP A 14 -15.48 15.56 11.98
CA ASP A 14 -15.05 16.82 12.56
C ASP A 14 -13.88 17.45 11.78
N PHE A 15 -14.03 17.54 10.45
CA PHE A 15 -13.07 18.22 9.60
C PHE A 15 -13.09 19.73 9.87
N SER A 16 -11.92 20.29 10.18
CA SER A 16 -11.70 21.72 10.28
C SER A 16 -11.42 22.31 8.90
N GLN A 17 -12.19 23.30 8.49
CA GLN A 17 -11.92 24.05 7.26
C GLN A 17 -10.77 25.05 7.53
N VAL A 18 -9.64 24.86 6.86
CA VAL A 18 -8.42 25.67 7.04
C VAL A 18 -8.15 26.63 5.89
N GLY A 19 -8.87 26.45 4.77
CA GLY A 19 -8.84 27.33 3.61
C GLY A 19 -10.19 27.28 2.89
N GLU A 20 -10.34 28.03 1.79
CA GLU A 20 -11.61 28.11 1.06
C GLU A 20 -12.08 26.73 0.57
N THR A 21 -11.15 25.92 0.08
CA THR A 21 -11.41 24.58 -0.45
C THR A 21 -10.68 23.47 0.32
N GLN A 22 -10.11 23.77 1.49
CA GLN A 22 -9.19 22.88 2.21
C GLN A 22 -9.74 22.48 3.58
N PHE A 23 -9.78 21.18 3.83
CA PHE A 23 -10.34 20.57 5.04
C PHE A 23 -9.31 19.64 5.67
N VAL A 24 -9.13 19.72 6.99
CA VAL A 24 -8.14 18.93 7.74
C VAL A 24 -8.79 18.26 8.94
N VAL A 25 -8.41 17.03 9.21
CA VAL A 25 -8.74 16.30 10.45
C VAL A 25 -7.48 15.73 11.07
N THR A 26 -7.40 15.77 12.39
CA THR A 26 -6.26 15.26 13.15
C THR A 26 -6.56 13.86 13.68
N LEU A 27 -5.66 12.93 13.38
CA LEU A 27 -5.71 11.55 13.85
C LEU A 27 -4.83 11.41 15.10
N PRO A 28 -5.40 11.27 16.30
CA PRO A 28 -4.62 10.95 17.49
C PRO A 28 -4.03 9.55 17.41
N GLU A 29 -2.95 9.26 18.13
CA GLU A 29 -2.32 7.93 18.20
C GLU A 29 -2.10 7.27 16.83
N ALA A 30 -1.58 8.03 15.87
CA ALA A 30 -1.54 7.58 14.47
C ALA A 30 -0.59 6.38 14.24
N ASP A 31 0.27 6.06 15.20
CA ASP A 31 1.31 5.03 15.10
C ASP A 31 0.82 3.62 14.76
N SER A 32 -0.40 3.30 15.19
CA SER A 32 -1.03 1.99 14.98
C SER A 32 -1.85 1.92 13.69
N ILE A 33 -2.02 3.05 12.99
CA ILE A 33 -2.93 3.14 11.84
C ILE A 33 -2.25 2.57 10.60
N LYS A 34 -2.90 1.56 9.99
CA LYS A 34 -2.45 0.96 8.72
C LYS A 34 -3.27 1.42 7.53
N HIS A 35 -4.58 1.54 7.74
CA HIS A 35 -5.54 1.90 6.71
C HIS A 35 -6.49 2.96 7.23
N ILE A 36 -6.80 3.89 6.34
CA ILE A 36 -7.87 4.88 6.52
C ILE A 36 -8.86 4.77 5.38
N VAL A 37 -10.11 5.10 5.65
CA VAL A 37 -11.17 5.21 4.64
C VAL A 37 -11.64 6.65 4.64
N ILE A 38 -11.67 7.26 3.47
CA ILE A 38 -12.21 8.61 3.27
C ILE A 38 -13.43 8.49 2.37
N PHE A 39 -14.51 9.17 2.73
CA PHE A 39 -15.76 9.11 1.99
C PHE A 39 -16.59 10.39 2.10
N LEU A 40 -17.49 10.58 1.14
CA LEU A 40 -18.55 11.58 1.20
C LEU A 40 -19.69 11.08 2.09
N THR A 41 -20.09 11.90 3.06
CA THR A 41 -21.22 11.60 3.96
C THR A 41 -22.58 11.57 3.27
N GLY A 42 -22.69 12.06 2.03
CA GLY A 42 -23.95 12.19 1.30
C GLY A 42 -24.76 13.45 1.65
N VAL A 43 -24.34 14.24 2.65
CA VAL A 43 -25.01 15.50 3.02
C VAL A 43 -24.86 16.56 1.93
N GLN A 44 -23.70 16.59 1.27
CA GLN A 44 -23.39 17.55 0.21
C GLN A 44 -22.46 16.88 -0.83
N PRO A 45 -22.80 16.89 -2.13
CA PRO A 45 -21.90 16.44 -3.20
C PRO A 45 -20.83 17.49 -3.51
N PHE A 46 -19.80 17.11 -4.26
CA PHE A 46 -18.89 18.09 -4.85
C PHE A 46 -19.64 18.93 -5.90
N PRO A 47 -19.25 20.21 -6.09
CA PRO A 47 -19.67 20.99 -7.25
C PRO A 47 -19.34 20.28 -8.57
N ASP A 48 -20.10 20.56 -9.63
CA ASP A 48 -19.89 19.96 -10.94
C ASP A 48 -18.47 20.24 -11.47
N GLY A 49 -17.77 19.18 -11.88
CA GLY A 49 -16.39 19.26 -12.37
C GLY A 49 -15.32 19.28 -11.28
N PHE A 50 -15.68 19.16 -10.00
CA PHE A 50 -14.75 19.11 -8.87
C PHE A 50 -14.68 17.74 -8.19
N GLY A 51 -13.56 17.49 -7.52
CA GLY A 51 -13.34 16.34 -6.65
C GLY A 51 -12.47 16.73 -5.45
N GLY A 52 -12.11 15.75 -4.63
CA GLY A 52 -11.25 15.93 -3.47
C GLY A 52 -9.92 15.19 -3.66
N ALA A 53 -8.82 15.93 -3.69
CA ALA A 53 -7.48 15.35 -3.54
C ALA A 53 -7.20 15.10 -2.06
N VAL A 54 -6.83 13.87 -1.71
CA VAL A 54 -6.65 13.41 -0.33
C VAL A 54 -5.16 13.35 -0.02
N TYR A 55 -4.74 14.05 1.03
CA TYR A 55 -3.36 14.14 1.48
C TYR A 55 -3.20 13.61 2.90
N PHE A 56 -1.99 13.13 3.20
CA PHE A 56 -1.61 12.67 4.53
C PHE A 56 -0.32 13.35 4.97
N SER A 57 -0.25 13.79 6.23
CA SER A 57 0.95 14.34 6.82
C SER A 57 1.29 13.67 8.14
N TRP A 58 2.56 13.29 8.27
CA TRP A 58 3.15 12.93 9.56
C TRP A 58 3.78 14.18 10.17
N PRO A 59 3.54 14.48 11.46
CA PRO A 59 4.35 15.45 12.18
C PRO A 59 5.79 14.96 12.26
N ASP A 60 6.73 15.73 11.72
CA ASP A 60 8.16 15.52 11.94
C ASP A 60 8.65 16.53 12.98
N GLU A 61 9.45 16.09 13.94
CA GLU A 61 9.91 16.93 15.05
C GLU A 61 10.94 17.98 14.62
N ASN A 62 11.56 17.86 13.44
CA ASN A 62 12.70 18.69 13.11
C ASN A 62 12.59 19.64 11.91
N THR A 63 11.79 19.39 10.87
CA THR A 63 11.55 20.43 9.84
C THR A 63 10.48 20.05 8.82
N SER A 64 9.50 20.93 8.62
CA SER A 64 8.50 20.93 7.52
C SER A 64 7.43 19.84 7.58
N LEU A 65 6.17 20.24 7.76
CA LEU A 65 5.00 19.39 7.48
C LEU A 65 5.06 18.90 6.02
N SER A 66 5.39 17.63 5.82
CA SER A 66 5.38 16.99 4.51
C SER A 66 4.01 16.39 4.24
N TRP A 67 3.34 16.90 3.19
CA TRP A 67 2.04 16.39 2.73
C TRP A 67 2.26 15.44 1.56
N HIS A 68 1.75 14.22 1.71
CA HIS A 68 1.83 13.17 0.71
C HIS A 68 0.45 12.97 0.10
N LEU A 69 0.34 13.07 -1.23
CA LEU A 69 -0.90 12.78 -1.93
C LEU A 69 -1.20 11.28 -1.87
N LEU A 70 -2.30 10.89 -1.23
CA LEU A 70 -2.76 9.51 -1.19
C LEU A 70 -3.57 9.13 -2.43
N GLY A 71 -4.39 10.04 -2.94
CA GLY A 71 -5.28 9.78 -4.07
C GLY A 71 -6.44 10.76 -4.11
N ASN A 72 -7.59 10.34 -4.62
CA ASN A 72 -8.75 11.20 -4.77
C ASN A 72 -10.09 10.51 -4.49
N ILE A 73 -11.11 11.33 -4.25
CA ILE A 73 -12.52 10.99 -4.21
C ILE A 73 -13.31 11.97 -5.10
N SER A 74 -14.42 11.54 -5.67
CA SER A 74 -15.28 12.35 -6.54
C SER A 74 -16.75 11.97 -6.36
N ASN A 75 -17.68 12.64 -7.03
CA ASN A 75 -19.09 12.22 -7.03
C ASN A 75 -19.29 10.82 -7.65
N GLU A 76 -18.43 10.42 -8.59
CA GLU A 76 -18.45 9.09 -9.22
C GLU A 76 -17.75 8.02 -8.37
N LYS A 77 -16.70 8.41 -7.63
CA LYS A 77 -15.98 7.58 -6.66
C LYS A 77 -16.04 8.24 -5.27
N PRO A 78 -17.19 8.15 -4.56
CA PRO A 78 -17.43 8.92 -3.33
C PRO A 78 -16.66 8.40 -2.12
N SER A 79 -15.92 7.29 -2.24
CA SER A 79 -15.13 6.72 -1.16
C SER A 79 -13.86 6.04 -1.68
N ALA A 80 -12.79 6.10 -0.88
CA ALA A 80 -11.53 5.42 -1.15
C ALA A 80 -10.90 4.92 0.15
N ILE A 81 -10.16 3.81 0.04
CA ILE A 81 -9.37 3.23 1.13
C ILE A 81 -7.92 3.51 0.82
N PHE A 82 -7.16 3.97 1.80
CA PHE A 82 -5.74 4.25 1.66
C PHE A 82 -4.91 3.50 2.70
N LYS A 83 -3.80 2.93 2.26
CA LYS A 83 -2.77 2.34 3.10
C LYS A 83 -1.75 3.42 3.45
N ILE A 84 -1.52 3.61 4.75
CA ILE A 84 -0.58 4.63 5.26
C ILE A 84 0.64 4.01 5.95
N SER A 85 0.64 2.70 6.16
CA SER A 85 1.79 1.96 6.69
C SER A 85 2.92 1.93 5.65
N GLY A 86 3.92 2.80 5.82
CA GLY A 86 5.08 2.93 4.91
C GLY A 86 5.48 4.37 4.60
N LEU A 87 4.56 5.33 4.81
CA LEU A 87 4.81 6.76 4.53
C LEU A 87 5.70 7.45 5.58
N LYS A 88 6.04 6.77 6.68
CA LYS A 88 6.97 7.28 7.70
C LYS A 88 8.43 7.31 7.22
N THR A 89 8.76 6.63 6.12
CA THR A 89 10.15 6.28 5.78
C THR A 89 10.77 7.13 4.66
N ASP A 90 9.96 7.81 3.83
CA ASP A 90 10.49 8.52 2.65
C ASP A 90 11.18 9.86 2.95
N ALA A 91 11.09 10.37 4.19
CA ALA A 91 11.88 11.52 4.65
C ALA A 91 13.34 11.18 5.01
N SER A 92 13.72 9.89 5.03
CA SER A 92 15.03 9.43 5.54
C SER A 92 15.89 8.66 4.55
N SER A 93 15.62 8.77 3.26
CA SER A 93 16.41 8.12 2.20
C SER A 93 17.66 8.92 1.81
N PHE A 94 18.48 9.34 2.78
CA PHE A 94 19.89 9.70 2.55
C PHE A 94 20.69 9.78 3.87
N SER A 95 20.95 8.64 4.53
CA SER A 95 22.22 8.42 5.25
C SER A 95 22.29 7.02 5.87
N GLN A 96 23.28 6.25 5.40
CA GLN A 96 23.85 5.17 6.21
C GLN A 96 24.35 5.76 7.54
N GLY A 97 23.90 5.18 8.66
CA GLY A 97 24.37 5.62 9.98
C GLY A 97 23.77 4.79 11.10
N LEU A 98 24.56 3.83 11.56
CA LEU A 98 24.26 2.86 12.61
C LEU A 98 24.18 3.50 14.00
N PHE A 99 23.11 4.24 14.35
CA PHE A 99 22.92 4.69 15.75
C PHE A 99 21.44 4.71 16.17
N LEU A 100 21.21 4.00 17.28
CA LEU A 100 20.01 3.94 18.10
C LEU A 100 19.52 5.35 18.46
N LYS A 101 18.62 5.92 17.65
CA LYS A 101 17.83 7.09 18.06
C LYS A 101 16.43 6.61 18.44
N GLN A 102 16.19 6.64 19.74
CA GLN A 102 14.88 6.63 20.34
C GLN A 102 14.09 7.80 19.75
N GLN A 103 13.29 7.52 18.72
CA GLN A 103 12.42 8.51 18.09
C GLN A 103 11.32 8.86 19.09
N SER A 104 11.31 10.11 19.56
CA SER A 104 10.12 10.75 20.11
C SER A 104 9.04 10.67 19.05
N VAL A 105 8.03 9.86 19.34
CA VAL A 105 7.02 9.47 18.38
C VAL A 105 6.00 10.60 18.33
N ALA A 106 6.02 11.39 17.27
CA ALA A 106 5.00 12.39 17.07
C ALA A 106 3.63 11.69 16.88
N HIS A 107 2.79 11.75 17.91
CA HIS A 107 1.61 10.88 18.06
C HIS A 107 0.40 11.25 17.20
N HIS A 108 0.40 12.41 16.53
CA HIS A 108 -0.79 12.96 15.87
C HIS A 108 -0.58 13.16 14.37
N ALA A 109 -1.15 12.31 13.51
CA ALA A 109 -1.11 12.54 12.06
C ALA A 109 -2.24 13.46 11.60
N GLN A 110 -2.12 14.01 10.39
CA GLN A 110 -3.19 14.81 9.78
C GLN A 110 -3.60 14.25 8.42
N VAL A 111 -4.90 14.31 8.15
CA VAL A 111 -5.47 14.02 6.82
C VAL A 111 -6.09 15.30 6.29
N GLY A 112 -5.70 15.66 5.07
CA GLY A 112 -6.16 16.84 4.37
C GLY A 112 -6.96 16.47 3.13
N ILE A 113 -8.00 17.23 2.82
CA ILE A 113 -8.79 17.11 1.60
C ILE A 113 -8.82 18.50 0.95
N SER A 114 -8.32 18.59 -0.28
CA SER A 114 -8.37 19.79 -1.11
C SER A 114 -9.41 19.61 -2.21
N VAL A 115 -10.40 20.50 -2.28
CA VAL A 115 -11.43 20.49 -3.33
C VAL A 115 -10.88 21.19 -4.57
N GLU A 116 -10.67 20.42 -5.63
CA GLU A 116 -9.98 20.87 -6.85
C GLU A 116 -10.74 20.41 -8.11
N PRO A 117 -10.59 21.12 -9.24
CA PRO A 117 -11.10 20.67 -10.53
C PRO A 117 -10.58 19.27 -10.88
N LEU A 118 -11.46 18.37 -11.34
CA LEU A 118 -11.10 16.98 -11.65
C LEU A 118 -9.94 16.88 -12.66
N GLN A 119 -9.86 17.82 -13.61
CA GLN A 119 -8.76 17.89 -14.59
C GLN A 119 -7.40 18.10 -13.93
N GLN A 120 -7.33 18.86 -12.83
CA GLN A 120 -6.09 19.08 -12.08
C GLN A 120 -5.72 17.83 -11.28
N ILE A 121 -6.71 17.20 -10.62
CA ILE A 121 -6.51 15.99 -9.82
C ILE A 121 -5.97 14.83 -10.66
N ILE A 122 -6.43 14.66 -11.91
CA ILE A 122 -5.95 13.62 -12.83
C ILE A 122 -4.46 13.80 -13.17
N GLY A 123 -3.95 15.03 -13.16
CA GLY A 123 -2.55 15.34 -13.40
C GLY A 123 -1.63 15.10 -12.21
N LEU A 124 -2.18 14.80 -11.03
CA LEU A 124 -1.40 14.54 -9.83
C LEU A 124 -1.01 13.06 -9.70
N THR A 125 0.23 12.80 -9.31
CA THR A 125 0.72 11.44 -9.07
C THR A 125 0.67 11.12 -7.58
N PRO A 126 -0.20 10.20 -7.12
CA PRO A 126 -0.23 9.78 -5.72
C PRO A 126 1.04 9.01 -5.35
N VAL A 127 1.37 8.96 -4.07
CA VAL A 127 2.55 8.23 -3.58
C VAL A 127 2.39 6.72 -3.78
N THR A 128 3.50 6.05 -4.13
CA THR A 128 3.52 4.62 -4.41
C THR A 128 3.03 3.82 -3.19
N ASN A 129 2.11 2.87 -3.40
CA ASN A 129 1.46 2.04 -2.37
C ASN A 129 0.44 2.76 -1.45
N SER A 130 -0.02 3.97 -1.80
CA SER A 130 -1.10 4.65 -1.06
C SER A 130 -2.46 3.98 -1.23
N GLU A 131 -2.74 3.40 -2.39
CA GLU A 131 -3.89 2.54 -2.59
C GLU A 131 -3.55 1.11 -2.12
N PRO A 132 -4.43 0.43 -1.37
CA PRO A 132 -4.25 -0.97 -1.08
C PRO A 132 -4.15 -1.73 -2.41
N SER A 133 -3.21 -2.66 -2.52
CA SER A 133 -3.09 -3.46 -3.73
C SER A 133 -4.43 -4.12 -4.03
N SER A 134 -4.93 -3.90 -5.25
CA SER A 134 -6.14 -4.55 -5.75
C SER A 134 -5.94 -6.05 -5.93
N LEU A 135 -4.69 -6.50 -5.97
CA LEU A 135 -4.29 -7.88 -5.83
C LEU A 135 -4.47 -8.30 -4.36
N PRO A 136 -5.24 -9.36 -4.07
CA PRO A 136 -5.31 -9.90 -2.72
C PRO A 136 -3.89 -10.18 -2.21
N SER A 137 -3.55 -9.74 -1.00
CA SER A 137 -2.23 -9.96 -0.38
C SER A 137 -1.79 -11.43 -0.43
N PHE A 138 -2.75 -12.34 -0.44
CA PHE A 138 -2.54 -13.77 -0.67
C PHE A 138 -1.90 -14.10 -2.04
N VAL A 139 -2.32 -13.42 -3.12
CA VAL A 139 -1.76 -13.60 -4.46
C VAL A 139 -0.32 -13.10 -4.51
N GLU A 140 -0.04 -11.95 -3.91
CA GLU A 140 1.33 -11.41 -3.80
C GLU A 140 2.24 -12.37 -3.03
N PHE A 141 1.80 -12.85 -1.86
CA PHE A 141 2.52 -13.84 -1.08
C PHE A 141 2.74 -15.13 -1.86
N SER A 142 1.71 -15.63 -2.55
CA SER A 142 1.80 -16.87 -3.34
C SER A 142 2.80 -16.74 -4.48
N LYS A 143 2.82 -15.60 -5.19
CA LYS A 143 3.81 -15.31 -6.23
C LYS A 143 5.22 -15.31 -5.66
N PHE A 144 5.42 -14.60 -4.54
CA PHE A 144 6.71 -14.54 -3.85
C PHE A 144 7.21 -15.94 -3.46
N VAL A 145 6.36 -16.79 -2.86
CA VAL A 145 6.74 -18.15 -2.46
C VAL A 145 7.11 -19.01 -3.67
N CYS A 146 6.33 -18.96 -4.75
CA CYS A 146 6.62 -19.73 -5.96
C CYS A 146 7.95 -19.33 -6.61
N GLU A 147 8.20 -18.02 -6.70
CA GLU A 147 9.45 -17.48 -7.23
C GLU A 147 10.64 -17.84 -6.31
N ASN A 148 10.47 -17.73 -4.99
CA ASN A 148 11.50 -18.10 -4.03
C ASN A 148 11.89 -19.58 -4.13
N VAL A 149 10.90 -20.50 -4.20
CA VAL A 149 11.14 -21.94 -4.36
C VAL A 149 11.84 -22.24 -5.68
N TYR A 150 11.40 -21.63 -6.78
CA TYR A 150 12.01 -21.82 -8.09
C TYR A 150 13.47 -21.35 -8.09
N ASN A 151 13.75 -20.17 -7.55
CA ASN A 151 15.10 -19.60 -7.50
C ASN A 151 16.02 -20.43 -6.59
N TYR A 152 15.52 -20.86 -5.42
CA TYR A 152 16.28 -21.71 -4.52
C TYR A 152 16.63 -23.05 -5.18
N ALA A 153 15.64 -23.78 -5.69
CA ALA A 153 15.87 -25.11 -6.25
C ALA A 153 16.63 -25.09 -7.58
N SER A 154 16.41 -24.10 -8.43
CA SER A 154 17.19 -23.95 -9.68
C SER A 154 18.66 -23.59 -9.41
N GLY A 155 18.98 -22.98 -8.27
CA GLY A 155 20.35 -22.74 -7.82
C GLY A 155 21.17 -24.03 -7.59
N PHE A 156 20.49 -25.17 -7.40
CA PHE A 156 21.14 -26.49 -7.26
C PHE A 156 21.13 -27.30 -8.56
N ALA A 157 20.68 -26.72 -9.68
CA ALA A 157 20.65 -27.43 -10.96
C ALA A 157 22.06 -27.75 -11.44
N GLN A 158 22.32 -29.03 -11.69
CA GLN A 158 23.59 -29.55 -12.20
C GLN A 158 23.36 -30.36 -13.46
N THR A 159 24.33 -30.35 -14.37
CA THR A 159 24.30 -31.26 -15.53
C THR A 159 24.67 -32.68 -15.09
N PRO A 160 24.22 -33.74 -15.80
CA PRO A 160 24.53 -35.12 -15.44
C PRO A 160 26.03 -35.40 -15.25
N ASN A 161 26.89 -34.67 -15.97
CA ASN A 161 28.34 -34.81 -15.90
C ASN A 161 28.96 -34.20 -14.62
N GLN A 162 28.21 -33.39 -13.87
CA GLN A 162 28.65 -32.71 -12.66
C GLN A 162 28.12 -33.37 -11.38
N ILE A 163 27.11 -34.24 -11.50
CA ILE A 163 26.48 -34.91 -10.36
C ILE A 163 27.37 -36.07 -9.90
N VAL A 164 27.80 -36.03 -8.65
CA VAL A 164 28.39 -37.18 -7.96
C VAL A 164 27.24 -38.05 -7.45
N PRO A 165 27.05 -39.30 -7.94
CA PRO A 165 25.91 -40.10 -7.53
C PRO A 165 25.96 -40.42 -6.04
N VAL A 166 24.99 -39.91 -5.29
CA VAL A 166 24.81 -40.24 -3.86
C VAL A 166 23.88 -41.46 -3.76
N PRO A 167 24.32 -42.58 -3.15
CA PRO A 167 23.44 -43.72 -2.92
C PRO A 167 22.24 -43.29 -2.07
N ASN A 168 21.02 -43.56 -2.56
CA ASN A 168 19.72 -43.22 -1.94
C ASN A 168 19.23 -41.77 -2.12
N GLU A 169 19.82 -40.97 -3.02
CA GLU A 169 19.28 -39.65 -3.38
C GLU A 169 18.46 -39.69 -4.67
N ASN A 170 17.29 -39.04 -4.68
CA ASN A 170 16.44 -38.90 -5.85
C ASN A 170 16.69 -37.56 -6.53
N TYR A 171 16.97 -37.58 -7.83
CA TYR A 171 17.17 -36.36 -8.62
C TYR A 171 15.93 -36.06 -9.47
N LEU A 172 15.52 -34.79 -9.46
CA LEU A 172 14.43 -34.29 -10.31
C LEU A 172 15.01 -33.43 -11.44
N PRO A 173 14.63 -33.67 -12.71
CA PRO A 173 14.98 -32.79 -13.80
C PRO A 173 14.47 -31.36 -13.57
N LEU A 174 15.32 -30.36 -13.84
CA LEU A 174 14.96 -28.94 -13.73
C LEU A 174 13.70 -28.59 -14.56
N SER A 175 13.51 -29.26 -15.69
CA SER A 175 12.33 -29.08 -16.55
C SER A 175 11.00 -29.38 -15.83
N ILE A 176 10.99 -30.28 -14.84
CA ILE A 176 9.80 -30.55 -14.02
C ILE A 176 9.50 -29.36 -13.12
N LEU A 177 10.54 -28.79 -12.49
CA LEU A 177 10.40 -27.61 -11.62
C LEU A 177 9.91 -26.39 -12.43
N THR A 178 10.45 -26.14 -13.61
CA THR A 178 10.00 -25.06 -14.51
C THR A 178 8.55 -25.25 -14.91
N ARG A 179 8.15 -26.45 -15.35
CA ARG A 179 6.75 -26.75 -15.69
C ARG A 179 5.80 -26.58 -14.50
N TRP A 180 6.23 -26.97 -13.31
CA TRP A 180 5.45 -26.76 -12.09
C TRP A 180 5.25 -25.26 -11.80
N TYR A 181 6.32 -24.47 -11.89
CA TYR A 181 6.27 -23.03 -11.68
C TYR A 181 5.32 -22.35 -12.66
N GLU A 182 5.44 -22.63 -13.96
CA GLU A 182 4.55 -22.11 -15.01
C GLU A 182 3.09 -22.53 -14.77
N TYR A 183 2.86 -23.81 -14.42
CA TYR A 183 1.54 -24.32 -14.13
C TYR A 183 0.90 -23.60 -12.93
N PHE A 184 1.65 -23.45 -11.84
CA PHE A 184 1.17 -22.81 -10.62
C PHE A 184 0.84 -21.34 -10.87
N THR A 185 1.76 -20.59 -11.47
CA THR A 185 1.58 -19.16 -11.75
C THR A 185 0.36 -18.93 -12.64
N ARG A 186 0.21 -19.72 -13.71
CA ARG A 186 -0.98 -19.66 -14.58
C ARG A 186 -2.28 -19.98 -13.84
N LYS A 187 -2.27 -20.98 -12.94
CA LYS A 187 -3.46 -21.34 -12.14
C LYS A 187 -3.82 -20.25 -11.14
N LEU A 188 -2.82 -19.64 -10.52
CA LEU A 188 -2.99 -18.55 -9.56
C LEU A 188 -3.57 -17.30 -10.24
N GLU A 189 -3.11 -16.97 -11.45
CA GLU A 189 -3.63 -15.86 -12.25
C GLU A 189 -5.09 -16.08 -12.67
N GLN A 190 -5.44 -17.31 -13.05
CA GLN A 190 -6.80 -17.65 -13.46
C GLN A 190 -7.78 -17.74 -12.29
N ASN A 191 -7.34 -18.29 -11.15
CA ASN A 191 -8.17 -18.45 -9.96
C ASN A 191 -7.32 -18.47 -8.69
N PRO A 192 -7.30 -17.39 -7.90
CA PRO A 192 -6.57 -17.32 -6.64
C PRO A 192 -6.92 -18.42 -5.60
N ASN A 193 -8.10 -19.03 -5.70
CA ASN A 193 -8.58 -20.07 -4.78
C ASN A 193 -8.51 -21.49 -5.37
N PHE A 194 -7.73 -21.73 -6.43
CA PHE A 194 -7.69 -23.04 -7.12
C PHE A 194 -7.29 -24.22 -6.22
N TRP A 195 -6.56 -23.94 -5.13
CA TRP A 195 -6.03 -24.92 -4.17
C TRP A 195 -7.06 -25.38 -3.12
N LYS A 196 -8.22 -24.71 -2.99
CA LYS A 196 -9.26 -25.02 -1.99
C LYS A 196 -10.22 -26.15 -2.41
N LYS A 197 -9.88 -26.91 -3.43
CA LYS A 197 -10.75 -27.98 -3.96
C LYS A 197 -10.52 -29.30 -3.25
#